data_AF-A0A2V6ZD66-F1
#
_entry.id   AF-A0A2V6ZD66-F1
#
_cell.length_a   1.000
_cell.length_b   1.000
_cell.length_c   1.000
_cell.angle_alpha   90.00
_cell.angle_beta   90.00
_cell.angle_gamma   90.00
#
_symmetry.space_group_name_H-M   'P 1'
#
loop_
_entity.id
_entity.type
_entity.pdbx_description
1 polymer ?
#
loop_
_entity_poly.entity_id
_entity_poly.type
_entity_poly.pdbx_seq_one_letter_code
_entity_poly.pdbx_strand_id
1 'polypeptide(L)'
;EVARKARLVAGELLECAPADVVLADGRAHVAGMTGRAVEIGQLARASLRSPTLLREGAPGLHACAFFRPETVTWAFGAHACALEVDVETGELRLLRYVAVHDCGRPLNPMVVEGQLHGGIVQGIGAALAEELVHNGAGQLVTGSLMEYGLPRADQVPPLDVIALDFPSTRNELGVKGVGESGIIS
;
A
#
# COMPACT_ATOMS: atom_id res chain seq x y z
N GLU A 1 8.73 13.07 -14.27
CA GLU A 1 9.93 13.21 -15.14
C GLU A 1 10.02 12.18 -16.27
N VAL A 2 10.05 10.87 -16.01
CA VAL A 2 10.14 9.86 -17.10
C VAL A 2 9.02 10.03 -18.14
N ALA A 3 7.79 10.28 -17.69
CA ALA A 3 6.66 10.56 -18.58
C ALA A 3 6.88 11.80 -19.49
N ARG A 4 7.52 12.86 -18.98
CA ARG A 4 7.88 14.07 -19.76
C ARG A 4 8.84 13.70 -20.89
N LYS A 5 9.92 12.98 -20.55
CA LYS A 5 10.91 12.49 -21.53
C LYS A 5 10.26 11.56 -22.56
N ALA A 6 9.39 10.65 -22.13
CA ALA A 6 8.67 9.76 -23.03
C ALA A 6 7.77 10.53 -24.03
N ARG A 7 7.09 11.59 -23.58
CA ARG A 7 6.28 12.47 -24.45
C ARG A 7 7.13 13.25 -25.44
N LEU A 8 8.32 13.70 -25.06
CA LEU A 8 9.25 14.35 -25.99
C LEU A 8 9.68 13.41 -27.11
N VAL A 9 10.12 12.20 -26.76
CA VAL A 9 10.55 11.18 -27.73
C VAL A 9 9.38 10.73 -28.62
N ALA A 10 8.19 10.55 -28.04
CA ALA A 10 6.99 10.21 -28.79
C ALA A 10 6.60 11.35 -29.75
N GLY A 11 6.72 12.61 -29.34
CA GLY A 11 6.47 13.78 -30.21
C GLY A 11 7.39 13.81 -31.43
N GLU A 12 8.67 13.47 -31.25
CA GLU A 12 9.64 13.34 -32.35
C GLU A 12 9.26 12.23 -33.34
N LEU A 13 8.81 11.05 -32.84
CA LEU A 13 8.46 9.90 -33.68
C LEU A 13 7.09 10.02 -34.34
N LEU A 14 6.14 10.66 -33.68
CA LEU A 14 4.76 10.84 -34.15
C LEU A 14 4.55 12.16 -34.88
N GLU A 15 5.57 13.02 -34.93
CA GLU A 15 5.56 14.35 -35.55
C GLU A 15 4.43 15.24 -34.98
N CYS A 16 4.33 15.27 -33.66
CA CYS A 16 3.31 16.04 -32.94
C CYS A 16 3.90 16.79 -31.75
N ALA A 17 3.13 17.72 -31.17
CA ALA A 17 3.58 18.40 -29.97
C ALA A 17 3.60 17.40 -28.78
N PRO A 18 4.62 17.43 -27.90
CA PRO A 18 4.68 16.57 -26.72
C PRO A 18 3.46 16.70 -25.78
N ALA A 19 2.78 17.85 -25.80
CA ALA A 19 1.55 18.09 -25.03
C ALA A 19 0.36 17.27 -25.55
N ASP A 20 0.35 16.93 -26.84
CA ASP A 20 -0.71 16.14 -27.49
C ASP A 20 -0.49 14.63 -27.32
N VAL A 21 0.63 14.22 -26.71
CA VAL A 21 0.94 12.80 -26.49
C VAL A 21 0.27 12.29 -25.21
N VAL A 22 -0.53 11.25 -25.38
CA VAL A 22 -1.13 10.45 -24.31
C VAL A 22 -0.32 9.19 -24.09
N LEU A 23 0.01 8.89 -22.83
CA LEU A 23 0.63 7.63 -22.41
C LEU A 23 -0.45 6.77 -21.76
N ALA A 24 -0.83 5.67 -22.40
CA ALA A 24 -1.84 4.74 -21.89
C ALA A 24 -1.60 3.35 -22.46
N ASP A 25 -2.01 2.31 -21.73
CA ASP A 25 -2.02 0.92 -22.18
C ASP A 25 -0.69 0.43 -22.79
N GLY A 26 0.42 0.82 -22.15
CA GLY A 26 1.77 0.45 -22.60
C GLY A 26 2.30 1.23 -23.81
N ARG A 27 1.56 2.24 -24.29
CA ARG A 27 1.82 2.95 -25.54
C ARG A 27 1.80 4.47 -25.38
N ALA A 28 2.43 5.18 -26.32
CA ALA A 28 2.25 6.60 -26.56
C ALA A 28 1.50 6.82 -27.87
N HIS A 29 0.46 7.65 -27.87
CA HIS A 29 -0.31 8.01 -29.06
C HIS A 29 -0.74 9.48 -29.02
N VAL A 30 -1.18 10.02 -30.16
CA VAL A 30 -1.69 11.39 -30.24
C VAL A 30 -3.12 11.44 -29.72
N ALA A 31 -3.47 12.44 -28.91
CA ALA A 31 -4.81 12.62 -28.38
C ALA A 31 -5.88 12.58 -29.49
N GLY A 32 -6.92 11.76 -29.30
CA GLY A 32 -7.98 11.55 -30.29
C GLY A 32 -7.61 10.61 -31.46
N MET A 33 -6.35 10.13 -31.56
CA MET A 33 -5.88 9.24 -32.62
C MET A 33 -5.09 8.05 -32.06
N THR A 34 -5.80 6.99 -31.66
CA THR A 34 -5.18 5.77 -31.09
C THR A 34 -4.48 4.87 -32.13
N GLY A 35 -4.77 5.07 -33.42
CA GLY A 35 -4.21 4.23 -34.51
C GLY A 35 -2.73 4.48 -34.82
N ARG A 36 -2.18 5.65 -34.46
CA ARG A 36 -0.75 5.98 -34.62
C ARG A 36 -0.11 6.00 -33.23
N ALA A 37 0.46 4.86 -32.83
CA ALA A 37 1.00 4.66 -31.49
C ALA A 37 2.40 4.05 -31.52
N VAL A 38 3.20 4.33 -30.50
CA VAL A 38 4.53 3.76 -30.27
C VAL A 38 4.54 3.05 -28.93
N GLU A 39 5.02 1.81 -28.90
CA GLU A 39 5.15 1.04 -27.66
C GLU A 39 6.17 1.68 -26.71
N ILE A 40 5.94 1.66 -25.39
CA ILE A 40 6.87 2.24 -24.41
C ILE A 40 8.28 1.62 -24.52
N GLY A 41 8.37 0.32 -24.84
CA GLY A 41 9.66 -0.35 -25.07
C GLY A 41 10.42 0.20 -26.28
N GLN A 42 9.71 0.64 -27.32
CA GLN A 42 10.31 1.32 -28.47
C GLN A 42 10.75 2.74 -28.12
N LEU A 43 9.92 3.48 -27.35
CA LEU A 43 10.30 4.80 -26.83
C LEU A 43 11.56 4.74 -25.98
N ALA A 44 11.69 3.73 -25.12
CA ALA A 44 12.88 3.53 -24.31
C ALA A 44 14.15 3.39 -25.17
N ARG A 45 14.09 2.62 -26.26
CA ARG A 45 15.22 2.48 -27.19
C ARG A 45 15.50 3.77 -27.97
N ALA A 46 14.45 4.40 -28.50
CA ALA A 46 14.56 5.64 -29.26
C ALA A 46 15.11 6.80 -28.40
N SER A 47 14.79 6.82 -27.11
CA SER A 47 15.22 7.87 -26.17
C SER A 47 16.74 7.98 -26.01
N LEU A 48 17.51 6.92 -26.32
CA LEU A 48 18.97 6.95 -26.32
C LEU A 48 19.54 7.78 -27.48
N ARG A 49 18.76 7.97 -28.55
CA ARG A 49 19.15 8.69 -29.77
C ARG A 49 18.28 9.93 -30.02
N SER A 50 17.40 10.27 -29.10
CA SER A 50 16.53 11.45 -29.21
C SER A 50 17.38 12.72 -29.25
N PRO A 51 17.31 13.52 -30.34
CA PRO A 51 18.05 14.77 -30.43
C PRO A 51 17.71 15.73 -29.30
N THR A 52 16.45 15.74 -28.84
CA THR A 52 16.04 16.61 -27.73
C THR A 52 16.65 16.18 -26.40
N LEU A 53 16.60 14.90 -26.05
CA LEU A 53 17.18 14.43 -24.79
C LEU A 53 18.71 14.49 -24.78
N LEU A 54 19.36 14.30 -25.94
CA LEU A 54 20.80 14.49 -26.08
C LEU A 54 21.21 15.94 -25.82
N ARG A 55 20.42 16.91 -26.30
CA ARG A 55 20.64 18.33 -26.04
C ARG A 55 20.42 18.71 -24.58
N GLU A 56 19.49 18.05 -23.89
CA GLU A 56 19.29 18.17 -22.44
C GLU A 56 20.39 17.46 -21.63
N GLY A 57 21.31 16.73 -22.27
CA GLY A 57 22.37 15.97 -21.59
C GLY A 57 21.85 14.77 -20.79
N ALA A 58 20.62 14.33 -21.04
CA ALA A 58 19.93 13.30 -20.26
C ALA A 58 19.26 12.23 -21.14
N PRO A 59 20.01 11.54 -22.02
CA PRO A 59 19.48 10.50 -22.90
C PRO A 59 18.91 9.33 -22.10
N GLY A 60 17.95 8.62 -22.69
CA GLY A 60 17.29 7.48 -22.02
C GLY A 60 16.04 7.86 -21.23
N LEU A 61 15.19 6.87 -20.97
CA LEU A 61 14.01 7.00 -20.10
C LEU A 61 14.33 6.57 -18.68
N HIS A 62 14.98 7.44 -17.93
CA HIS A 62 15.23 7.27 -16.51
C HIS A 62 15.14 8.61 -15.77
N ALA A 63 14.82 8.54 -14.49
CA ALA A 63 14.85 9.66 -13.57
C ALA A 63 15.12 9.14 -12.15
N CYS A 64 15.77 9.97 -11.35
CA CYS A 64 15.88 9.79 -9.90
C CYS A 64 15.21 10.98 -9.24
N ALA A 65 14.39 10.73 -8.23
CA ALA A 65 13.69 11.76 -7.47
C ALA A 65 13.72 11.39 -6.00
N PHE A 66 13.90 12.39 -5.14
CA PHE A 66 13.77 12.25 -3.70
C PHE A 66 12.46 12.91 -3.30
N PHE A 67 11.59 12.16 -2.63
CA PHE A 67 10.34 12.68 -2.10
C PHE A 67 10.45 12.75 -0.58
N ARG A 68 10.24 13.96 -0.04
CA ARG A 68 10.06 14.18 1.39
C ARG A 68 8.65 14.71 1.60
N PRO A 69 7.76 13.97 2.27
CA PRO A 69 6.44 14.50 2.55
C PRO A 69 6.55 15.69 3.53
N GLU A 70 5.74 16.73 3.31
CA GLU A 70 5.66 17.88 4.23
C GLU A 70 5.15 17.47 5.61
N THR A 71 4.26 16.47 5.64
CA THR A 71 3.65 15.92 6.84
C THR A 71 3.16 14.49 6.57
N VAL A 72 2.63 13.82 7.60
CA VAL A 72 2.09 12.46 7.48
C VAL A 72 0.74 12.43 6.75
N THR A 73 0.30 11.24 6.38
CA THR A 73 -1.10 10.99 5.98
C THR A 73 -1.87 10.41 7.15
N TRP A 74 -3.07 10.90 7.41
CA TRP A 74 -3.93 10.41 8.48
C TRP A 74 -4.93 9.39 7.93
N ALA A 75 -4.56 8.12 8.04
CA ALA A 75 -5.50 7.00 7.94
C ALA A 75 -6.31 6.92 9.23
N PHE A 76 -7.52 6.37 9.15
CA PHE A 76 -8.39 6.21 10.31
C PHE A 76 -9.27 5.00 10.14
N GLY A 77 -9.72 4.43 11.24
CA GLY A 77 -10.64 3.30 11.23
C GLY A 77 -11.49 3.28 12.48
N ALA A 78 -12.31 2.25 12.56
CA ALA A 78 -12.99 1.88 13.78
C ALA A 78 -13.14 0.36 13.80
N HIS A 79 -12.98 -0.22 14.98
CA HIS A 79 -13.10 -1.64 15.21
C HIS A 79 -14.19 -1.91 16.22
N ALA A 80 -14.90 -3.01 16.03
CA ALA A 80 -15.91 -3.49 16.95
C ALA A 80 -15.75 -4.99 17.11
N CYS A 81 -15.70 -5.45 18.35
CA CYS A 81 -15.70 -6.87 18.66
C CYS A 81 -16.87 -7.23 19.58
N ALA A 82 -17.40 -8.43 19.38
CA ALA A 82 -18.29 -9.09 20.31
C ALA A 82 -17.54 -10.29 20.89
N LEU A 83 -17.51 -10.40 22.21
CA LEU A 83 -16.88 -11.51 22.92
C LEU A 83 -17.77 -11.98 24.06
N GLU A 84 -17.58 -13.22 24.45
CA GLU A 84 -18.14 -13.78 25.69
C GLU A 84 -17.03 -14.11 26.67
N VAL A 85 -17.39 -14.08 27.95
CA VAL A 85 -16.52 -14.44 29.07
C VAL A 85 -17.23 -15.51 29.87
N ASP A 86 -16.59 -16.65 30.07
CA ASP A 86 -17.01 -17.59 31.09
C ASP A 86 -16.64 -17.01 32.46
N VAL A 87 -17.64 -16.77 33.31
CA VAL A 87 -17.45 -16.10 34.61
C VAL A 87 -16.83 -17.00 35.67
N GLU A 88 -16.86 -18.32 35.48
CA GLU A 88 -16.25 -19.29 36.38
C GLU A 88 -14.77 -19.52 36.04
N THR A 89 -14.42 -19.58 34.75
CA THR A 89 -13.07 -19.90 34.29
C THR A 89 -12.25 -18.68 33.85
N GLY A 90 -12.91 -17.57 33.49
CA GLY A 90 -12.30 -16.41 32.85
C GLY A 90 -11.97 -16.62 31.37
N GLU A 91 -12.38 -17.74 30.76
CA GLU A 91 -12.13 -18.02 29.35
C GLU A 91 -12.86 -17.03 28.45
N LEU A 92 -12.15 -16.52 27.44
CA LEU A 92 -12.66 -15.56 26.46
C LEU A 92 -12.86 -16.23 25.11
N ARG A 93 -14.01 -15.98 24.49
CA ARG A 93 -14.25 -16.37 23.10
C ARG A 93 -14.70 -15.17 22.27
N LEU A 94 -13.95 -14.89 21.20
CA LEU A 94 -14.33 -13.90 20.19
C LEU A 94 -15.47 -14.45 19.32
N LEU A 95 -16.61 -13.77 19.33
CA LEU A 95 -17.80 -14.16 18.58
C LEU A 95 -17.84 -13.51 17.19
N ARG A 96 -17.42 -12.24 17.11
CA ARG A 96 -17.39 -11.48 15.86
C ARG A 96 -16.40 -10.33 15.94
N TYR A 97 -15.78 -10.00 14.82
CA TYR A 97 -14.90 -8.85 14.69
C TYR A 97 -15.19 -8.11 13.38
N VAL A 98 -15.40 -6.79 13.47
CA VAL A 98 -15.66 -5.92 12.32
C VAL A 98 -14.69 -4.75 12.38
N ALA A 99 -14.06 -4.44 11.25
CA ALA A 99 -13.19 -3.28 11.11
C ALA A 99 -13.58 -2.46 9.87
N VAL A 100 -13.73 -1.16 10.04
CA VAL A 100 -13.78 -0.20 8.93
C VAL A 100 -12.44 0.54 8.91
N HIS A 101 -11.85 0.72 7.74
CA HIS A 101 -10.58 1.42 7.64
C HIS A 101 -10.46 2.25 6.37
N ASP A 102 -10.05 3.50 6.52
CA ASP A 102 -9.71 4.41 5.43
C ASP A 102 -8.19 4.50 5.28
N CYS A 103 -7.70 4.01 4.13
CA CYS A 103 -6.31 4.17 3.72
C CYS A 103 -6.17 5.13 2.53
N GLY A 104 -7.14 6.04 2.36
CA GLY A 104 -7.33 6.76 1.11
C GLY A 104 -7.56 5.81 -0.06
N ARG A 105 -6.92 6.08 -1.20
CA ARG A 105 -7.05 5.22 -2.38
C ARG A 105 -6.31 3.89 -2.17
N PRO A 106 -6.98 2.73 -2.15
CA PRO A 106 -6.30 1.44 -2.06
C PRO A 106 -5.57 1.14 -3.37
N LEU A 107 -4.23 1.03 -3.33
CA LEU A 107 -3.44 0.64 -4.51
C LEU A 107 -3.72 -0.81 -4.93
N ASN A 108 -3.83 -1.69 -3.94
CA ASN A 108 -4.21 -3.09 -4.14
C ASN A 108 -5.14 -3.51 -3.00
N PRO A 109 -6.47 -3.58 -3.23
CA PRO A 109 -7.45 -3.92 -2.20
C PRO A 109 -7.17 -5.26 -1.49
N MET A 110 -6.71 -6.27 -2.21
CA MET A 110 -6.38 -7.59 -1.65
C MET A 110 -5.22 -7.51 -0.64
N VAL A 111 -4.20 -6.71 -0.96
CA VAL A 111 -3.05 -6.51 -0.04
C VAL A 111 -3.47 -5.69 1.17
N VAL A 112 -4.30 -4.66 0.97
CA VAL A 112 -4.85 -3.83 2.06
C VAL A 112 -5.65 -4.69 3.04
N GLU A 113 -6.56 -5.53 2.54
CA GLU A 113 -7.34 -6.47 3.34
C GLU A 113 -6.43 -7.43 4.11
N GLY A 114 -5.42 -8.01 3.46
CA GLY A 114 -4.44 -8.88 4.11
C GLY A 114 -3.63 -8.19 5.22
N GLN A 115 -3.27 -6.91 5.04
CA GLN A 115 -2.60 -6.12 6.08
C GLN A 115 -3.50 -5.88 7.29
N LEU A 116 -4.77 -5.54 7.04
CA LEU A 116 -5.76 -5.34 8.11
C LEU A 116 -5.98 -6.65 8.87
N HIS A 117 -6.10 -7.78 8.18
CA HIS A 117 -6.23 -9.10 8.84
C HIS A 117 -5.04 -9.39 9.74
N GLY A 118 -3.82 -9.25 9.20
CA GLY A 118 -2.59 -9.51 9.96
C GLY A 118 -2.49 -8.62 11.20
N GLY A 119 -2.71 -7.30 11.04
CA GLY A 119 -2.65 -6.36 12.15
C GLY A 119 -3.72 -6.59 13.20
N ILE A 120 -4.96 -6.92 12.80
CA ILE A 120 -6.04 -7.24 13.74
C ILE A 120 -5.69 -8.47 14.57
N VAL A 121 -5.18 -9.54 13.94
CA VAL A 121 -4.77 -10.75 14.67
C VAL A 121 -3.61 -10.46 15.62
N GLN A 122 -2.63 -9.64 15.21
CA GLN A 122 -1.57 -9.18 16.11
C GLN A 122 -2.12 -8.39 17.30
N GLY A 123 -3.08 -7.49 17.07
CA GLY A 123 -3.73 -6.72 18.14
C GLY A 123 -4.52 -7.61 19.11
N ILE A 124 -5.21 -8.63 18.60
CA ILE A 124 -5.89 -9.64 19.42
C ILE A 124 -4.87 -10.39 20.29
N GLY A 125 -3.74 -10.82 19.72
CA GLY A 125 -2.67 -11.50 20.46
C GLY A 125 -2.10 -10.63 21.57
N ALA A 126 -1.69 -9.40 21.23
CA ALA A 126 -1.19 -8.43 22.18
C ALA A 126 -2.18 -8.11 23.31
N ALA A 127 -3.48 -8.06 23.02
CA ALA A 127 -4.50 -7.74 24.00
C ALA A 127 -4.84 -8.91 24.94
N LEU A 128 -4.78 -10.15 24.46
CA LEU A 128 -5.36 -11.30 25.16
C LEU A 128 -4.36 -12.33 25.68
N ALA A 129 -3.17 -12.44 25.09
CA ALA A 129 -2.33 -13.63 25.32
C ALA A 129 -0.81 -13.41 25.23
N GLU A 130 -0.33 -12.46 24.43
CA GLU A 130 1.10 -12.25 24.23
C GLU A 130 1.73 -11.47 25.40
N GLU A 131 2.75 -12.07 26.04
CA GLU A 131 3.48 -11.42 27.13
C GLU A 131 4.95 -11.85 27.16
N LEU A 132 5.86 -10.89 27.36
CA LEU A 132 7.29 -11.14 27.61
C LEU A 132 7.58 -11.14 29.11
N VAL A 133 7.54 -12.31 29.74
CA VAL A 133 7.71 -12.46 31.19
C VAL A 133 9.15 -12.77 31.54
N HIS A 134 9.74 -11.97 32.42
CA HIS A 134 11.05 -12.23 33.00
C HIS A 134 10.89 -12.65 34.46
N ASN A 135 11.59 -13.71 34.89
CA ASN A 135 11.58 -14.14 36.28
C ASN A 135 12.48 -13.25 37.17
N GLY A 136 12.52 -13.53 38.48
CA GLY A 136 13.31 -12.74 39.44
C GLY A 136 14.83 -12.73 39.22
N ALA A 137 15.36 -13.62 38.38
CA ALA A 137 16.77 -13.63 37.97
C ALA A 137 17.02 -12.88 36.64
N GLY A 138 15.98 -12.29 36.04
CA GLY A 138 16.06 -11.62 34.74
C GLY A 138 16.04 -12.55 33.54
N GLN A 139 15.71 -13.84 33.72
CA GLN A 139 15.58 -14.79 32.61
C GLN A 139 14.20 -14.65 31.96
N LEU A 140 14.15 -14.53 30.62
CA LEU A 140 12.92 -14.61 29.84
C LEU A 140 12.35 -16.04 29.92
N VAL A 141 11.15 -16.19 30.48
CA VAL A 141 10.47 -17.48 30.65
C VAL A 141 9.39 -17.74 29.59
N THR A 142 8.95 -16.72 28.85
CA THR A 142 8.06 -16.86 27.69
C THR A 142 8.83 -16.79 26.36
N GLY A 143 10.02 -17.41 26.32
CA GLY A 143 10.94 -17.33 25.18
C GLY A 143 10.63 -18.27 24.01
N SER A 144 9.55 -19.04 24.08
CA SER A 144 9.13 -19.98 23.03
C SER A 144 7.63 -19.88 22.76
N LEU A 145 7.18 -20.42 21.63
CA LEU A 145 5.75 -20.45 21.26
C LEU A 145 4.91 -21.40 22.13
N MET A 146 5.54 -22.17 23.03
CA MET A 146 4.82 -22.97 24.03
C MET A 146 4.24 -22.09 25.14
N GLU A 147 4.94 -20.99 25.46
CA GLU A 147 4.53 -20.05 26.51
C GLU A 147 4.03 -18.71 25.94
N TYR A 148 4.58 -18.26 24.81
CA TYR A 148 4.17 -17.03 24.14
C TYR A 148 2.86 -17.28 23.38
N GLY A 149 1.76 -16.72 23.90
CA GLY A 149 0.39 -16.98 23.46
C GLY A 149 0.02 -16.37 22.11
N LEU A 150 0.64 -16.82 21.02
CA LEU A 150 0.28 -16.40 19.67
C LEU A 150 -1.14 -16.89 19.31
N PRO A 151 -2.03 -16.04 18.78
CA PRO A 151 -3.35 -16.46 18.32
C PRO A 151 -3.31 -17.55 17.26
N ARG A 152 -4.19 -18.54 17.41
CA ARG A 152 -4.42 -19.61 16.45
C ARG A 152 -5.67 -19.34 15.61
N ALA A 153 -5.75 -20.02 14.47
CA ALA A 153 -6.87 -19.86 13.53
C ALA A 153 -8.24 -20.21 14.12
N ASP A 154 -8.30 -21.11 15.11
CA ASP A 154 -9.54 -21.49 15.79
C ASP A 154 -9.98 -20.50 16.89
N GLN A 155 -9.11 -19.57 17.27
CA GLN A 155 -9.36 -18.57 18.31
C GLN A 155 -9.89 -17.24 17.75
N VAL A 156 -9.76 -17.03 16.43
CA VAL A 156 -10.14 -15.78 15.76
C VAL A 156 -11.30 -16.06 14.81
N PRO A 157 -12.45 -15.38 14.96
CA PRO A 157 -13.56 -15.53 14.01
C PRO A 157 -13.19 -14.93 12.65
N PRO A 158 -13.95 -15.21 11.59
CA PRO A 158 -13.84 -14.46 10.34
C PRO A 158 -13.88 -12.94 10.60
N LEU A 159 -12.97 -12.21 9.98
CA LEU A 159 -12.85 -10.76 10.12
C LEU A 159 -13.66 -10.08 9.02
N ASP A 160 -14.64 -9.27 9.40
CA ASP A 160 -15.40 -8.43 8.47
C ASP A 160 -14.64 -7.10 8.28
N VAL A 161 -13.85 -6.98 7.21
CA VAL A 161 -13.06 -5.77 6.92
C VAL A 161 -13.66 -4.96 5.78
N ILE A 162 -13.86 -3.67 6.02
CA ILE A 162 -14.47 -2.74 5.05
C ILE A 162 -13.49 -1.60 4.80
N ALA A 163 -13.04 -1.49 3.55
CA ALA A 163 -12.21 -0.38 3.10
C ALA A 163 -13.08 0.85 2.75
N LEU A 164 -12.72 2.00 3.30
CA LEU A 164 -13.25 3.32 2.94
C LEU A 164 -12.30 3.98 1.93
N ASP A 165 -12.83 4.87 1.09
CA ASP A 165 -12.08 5.59 0.07
C ASP A 165 -12.25 7.10 0.24
N PHE A 166 -11.47 7.69 1.14
CA PHE A 166 -11.29 9.13 1.31
C PHE A 166 -9.87 9.54 0.90
N PRO A 167 -9.65 9.82 -0.40
CA PRO A 167 -8.34 10.09 -0.94
C PRO A 167 -7.57 11.19 -0.18
N SER A 168 -6.29 10.95 0.03
CA SER A 168 -5.41 11.94 0.63
C SER A 168 -5.22 13.15 -0.29
N THR A 169 -5.37 14.36 0.26
CA THR A 169 -5.01 15.60 -0.44
C THR A 169 -3.50 15.89 -0.40
N ARG A 170 -2.70 15.03 0.26
CA ARG A 170 -1.26 15.23 0.51
C ARG A 170 -0.35 14.61 -0.55
N ASN A 171 -0.89 13.80 -1.45
CA ASN A 171 -0.12 13.19 -2.54
C ASN A 171 -0.99 12.96 -3.77
N GLU A 172 -0.38 12.97 -4.94
CA GLU A 172 -1.06 12.87 -6.24
C GLU A 172 -1.80 11.52 -6.44
N LEU A 173 -1.38 10.48 -5.72
CA LEU A 173 -1.99 9.16 -5.82
C LEU A 173 -3.24 9.01 -4.94
N GLY A 174 -3.47 9.94 -4.01
CA GLY A 174 -4.57 9.88 -3.04
C GLY A 174 -4.39 8.81 -1.96
N VAL A 175 -3.19 8.26 -1.77
CA VAL A 175 -2.94 7.11 -0.90
C VAL A 175 -2.61 7.52 0.54
N LYS A 176 -2.82 6.62 1.50
CA LYS A 176 -2.37 6.73 2.90
C LYS A 176 -1.72 5.40 3.33
N GLY A 177 -1.03 5.40 4.47
CA GLY A 177 -0.47 4.18 5.06
C GLY A 177 -1.55 3.25 5.63
N VAL A 178 -1.32 1.95 5.60
CA VAL A 178 -2.24 0.93 6.19
C VAL A 178 -1.55 -0.18 6.97
N GLY A 179 -0.22 -0.31 6.90
CA GLY A 179 0.49 -1.49 7.40
C GLY A 179 0.36 -1.73 8.90
N GLU A 180 0.22 -0.66 9.69
CA GLU A 180 0.08 -0.73 11.15
C GLU A 180 -1.38 -0.51 11.59
N SER A 181 -2.29 -0.29 10.64
CA SER A 181 -3.66 0.09 10.96
C SER A 181 -4.41 -0.97 11.75
N GLY A 182 -4.24 -2.25 11.40
CA GLY A 182 -4.98 -3.33 12.05
C GLY A 182 -4.69 -3.48 13.55
N ILE A 183 -3.50 -3.05 14.02
CA ILE A 183 -3.10 -3.13 15.43
C ILE A 183 -3.32 -1.82 16.21
N ILE A 184 -3.44 -0.67 15.52
CA ILE A 184 -3.55 0.66 16.16
C ILE A 184 -4.97 1.22 16.17
N SER A 185 -5.71 1.05 15.06
CA SER A 185 -6.92 1.85 14.77
C SER A 185 -8.20 1.35 15.42
#